data_AF-A0A7V3NER2-F1
#
_entry.id   AF-A0A7V3NER2-F1
#
_cell.length_a   1.000
_cell.length_b   1.000
_cell.length_c   1.000
_cell.angle_alpha   90.00
_cell.angle_beta   90.00
_cell.angle_gamma   90.00
#
_symmetry.space_group_name_H-M   'P 1'
#
loop_
_entity.id
_entity.type
_entity.pdbx_description
1 polymer ?
#
loop_
_entity_poly.entity_id
_entity_poly.type
_entity_poly.pdbx_seq_one_letter_code
_entity_poly.pdbx_strand_id
1 'polypeptide(L)'
;MKEWALKWAQGVILGFCRGKIELNRVIGMLRRAEKYGVKSDELLSIIEVIEESPVYLPFMSNEEKRSKLKPLKEIFNKGDNK
;
A
#
# COMPACT_ATOMS: atom_id res chain seq x y z
N MET A 1 -4.28 -12.63 -13.36
CA MET A 1 -3.19 -11.61 -13.32
C MET A 1 -3.46 -10.54 -12.27
N LYS A 2 -4.59 -9.82 -12.34
CA LYS A 2 -4.96 -8.77 -11.37
C LYS A 2 -4.98 -9.25 -9.91
N GLU A 3 -5.61 -10.40 -9.62
CA GLU A 3 -5.68 -10.93 -8.24
C GLU A 3 -4.29 -11.20 -7.64
N TRP A 4 -3.38 -11.76 -8.44
CA TRP A 4 -1.99 -11.93 -8.04
C TRP A 4 -1.31 -10.58 -7.76
N ALA A 5 -1.56 -9.58 -8.60
CA ALA A 5 -1.00 -8.24 -8.42
C ALA A 5 -1.54 -7.53 -7.17
N LEU A 6 -2.80 -7.76 -6.78
CA LEU A 6 -3.36 -7.28 -5.51
C LEU A 6 -2.65 -7.90 -4.30
N LYS A 7 -2.48 -9.23 -4.30
CA LYS A 7 -1.73 -9.93 -3.23
C LYS A 7 -0.27 -9.47 -3.18
N TRP A 8 0.34 -9.26 -4.33
CA TRP A 8 1.69 -8.73 -4.43
C TRP A 8 1.79 -7.29 -3.87
N ALA A 9 0.89 -6.40 -4.28
CA ALA A 9 0.83 -5.02 -3.78
C ALA A 9 0.68 -4.97 -2.26
N GLN A 10 -0.19 -5.81 -1.69
CA GLN A 10 -0.33 -5.97 -0.25
C GLN A 10 0.99 -6.40 0.42
N GLY A 11 1.68 -7.39 -0.14
CA GLY A 11 2.99 -7.83 0.36
C GLY A 11 4.04 -6.72 0.33
N VAL A 12 4.02 -5.89 -0.73
CA VAL A 12 4.91 -4.72 -0.85
C VAL A 12 4.61 -3.68 0.21
N ILE A 13 3.33 -3.34 0.44
CA ILE A 13 2.92 -2.36 1.47
C ILE A 13 3.31 -2.87 2.87
N LEU A 14 3.11 -4.16 3.16
CA LEU A 14 3.54 -4.74 4.43
C LEU A 14 5.07 -4.73 4.58
N GLY A 15 5.81 -4.97 3.49
CA GLY A 15 7.26 -4.87 3.46
C GLY A 15 7.77 -3.45 3.76
N PHE A 16 7.10 -2.45 3.20
CA PHE A 16 7.34 -1.03 3.49
C PHE A 16 7.13 -0.70 4.96
N CYS A 17 5.97 -1.05 5.53
CA CYS A 17 5.69 -0.77 6.94
C CYS A 17 6.74 -1.39 7.87
N ARG A 18 7.22 -2.60 7.54
CA ARG A 18 8.27 -3.31 8.28
C ARG A 18 9.68 -2.75 8.07
N GLY A 19 9.85 -1.70 7.27
CA GLY A 19 11.16 -1.12 6.97
C GLY A 19 12.04 -2.00 6.08
N LYS A 20 11.46 -2.97 5.36
CA LYS A 20 12.20 -3.88 4.46
C LYS A 20 12.31 -3.33 3.03
N ILE A 21 11.48 -2.36 2.68
CA ILE A 21 11.43 -1.77 1.33
C ILE A 21 11.36 -0.26 1.48
N GLU A 22 12.22 0.45 0.77
CA GLU A 22 12.24 1.92 0.74
C GLU A 22 11.03 2.51 0.00
N LEU A 23 10.57 3.70 0.42
CA LEU A 23 9.39 4.37 -0.12
C LEU A 23 9.41 4.48 -1.66
N ASN A 24 10.50 4.96 -2.24
CA ASN A 24 10.64 5.11 -3.70
C ASN A 24 10.50 3.78 -4.45
N ARG A 25 11.02 2.69 -3.86
CA ARG A 25 10.93 1.36 -4.44
C ARG A 25 9.50 0.83 -4.37
N VAL A 26 8.80 1.05 -3.25
CA VAL A 26 7.38 0.70 -3.08
C VAL A 26 6.52 1.40 -4.12
N ILE A 27 6.71 2.72 -4.30
CA ILE A 27 5.96 3.50 -5.29
C ILE A 27 6.12 2.91 -6.69
N GLY A 28 7.36 2.59 -7.10
CA GLY A 28 7.63 1.97 -8.40
C GLY A 28 6.99 0.59 -8.55
N MET A 29 6.99 -0.22 -7.49
CA MET A 29 6.35 -1.55 -7.48
C MET A 29 4.83 -1.45 -7.56
N LEU A 30 4.22 -0.53 -6.81
CA LEU A 30 2.77 -0.32 -6.81
C LEU A 30 2.27 0.27 -8.14
N ARG A 31 2.99 1.21 -8.75
CA ARG A 31 2.72 1.67 -10.14
C ARG A 31 2.85 0.54 -11.16
N ARG A 32 3.73 -0.44 -10.93
CA ARG A 32 3.80 -1.62 -11.79
C ARG A 32 2.58 -2.53 -11.62
N ALA A 33 1.94 -2.54 -10.46
CA ALA A 33 0.69 -3.27 -10.25
C ALA A 33 -0.44 -2.73 -11.15
N GLU A 34 -0.44 -1.43 -11.46
CA GLU A 34 -1.39 -0.81 -12.40
C GLU A 34 -1.34 -1.41 -13.79
N LYS A 35 -0.14 -1.80 -14.27
CA LYS A 35 0.03 -2.50 -15.54
C LYS A 35 -0.64 -3.87 -15.58
N TYR A 36 -0.96 -4.44 -14.42
CA TYR A 36 -1.68 -5.70 -14.28
C TYR A 36 -3.18 -5.51 -13.98
N GLY A 37 -3.69 -4.27 -14.07
CA GLY A 37 -5.10 -3.92 -13.90
C GLY A 37 -5.52 -3.58 -12.47
N VAL A 38 -4.56 -3.37 -11.56
CA VAL A 38 -4.84 -2.83 -10.22
C VAL A 38 -5.05 -1.33 -10.31
N LYS A 39 -6.14 -0.83 -9.77
CA LYS A 39 -6.45 0.61 -9.77
C LYS A 39 -5.96 1.28 -8.47
N SER A 40 -5.82 2.60 -8.49
CA SER A 40 -5.34 3.36 -7.33
C SER A 40 -6.32 3.29 -6.14
N ASP A 41 -7.64 3.23 -6.39
CA ASP A 41 -8.67 2.99 -5.37
C ASP A 41 -8.48 1.64 -4.67
N GLU A 42 -8.15 0.58 -5.42
CA GLU A 42 -7.86 -0.74 -4.84
C GLU A 42 -6.58 -0.74 -3.99
N LEU A 43 -5.56 0.02 -4.41
CA LEU A 43 -4.35 0.22 -3.60
C LEU A 43 -4.68 0.97 -2.31
N LEU A 44 -5.51 2.00 -2.38
CA LEU A 44 -5.98 2.75 -1.20
C LEU A 44 -6.78 1.85 -0.26
N SER A 45 -7.70 1.02 -0.78
CA SER A 45 -8.45 0.06 0.03
C SER A 45 -7.53 -0.94 0.74
N ILE A 46 -6.47 -1.44 0.08
CA ILE A 46 -5.49 -2.31 0.74
C ILE A 46 -4.78 -1.56 1.87
N ILE A 47 -4.39 -0.30 1.65
CA ILE A 47 -3.73 0.52 2.66
C ILE A 47 -4.64 0.74 3.87
N GLU A 48 -5.91 1.07 3.65
CA GLU A 48 -6.91 1.25 4.72
C GLU A 48 -7.13 -0.03 5.52
N VAL A 49 -7.29 -1.17 4.84
CA VAL A 49 -7.42 -2.48 5.50
C VAL A 49 -6.19 -2.79 6.36
N ILE A 50 -4.97 -2.49 5.89
CA ILE A 50 -3.75 -2.70 6.69
C ILE A 50 -3.73 -1.78 7.92
N GLU A 51 -4.16 -0.52 7.76
CA GLU A 51 -4.17 0.46 8.84
C GLU A 51 -5.16 0.08 9.96
N GLU A 52 -6.37 -0.34 9.60
CA GLU A 52 -7.47 -0.58 10.54
C GLU A 52 -7.51 -2.00 11.10
N SER A 53 -7.01 -2.98 10.33
CA SER A 53 -7.11 -4.38 10.73
C SER A 53 -6.14 -4.72 11.86
N PRO A 54 -6.60 -5.40 12.93
CA PRO A 54 -5.73 -5.91 13.98
C PRO A 54 -4.87 -7.10 13.52
N VAL A 55 -5.20 -7.72 12.38
CA VAL A 55 -4.47 -8.87 11.81
C VAL A 55 -3.14 -8.44 11.20
N TYR A 56 -3.11 -7.27 10.57
CA TYR A 56 -1.90 -6.76 9.93
C TYR A 56 -1.05 -5.97 10.93
N LEU A 57 0.25 -6.31 10.99
CA LEU A 57 1.24 -5.64 11.83
C LEU A 57 0.76 -5.54 13.30
N PRO A 58 0.44 -6.67 13.97
CA PRO A 58 -0.14 -6.67 15.31
C PRO A 58 0.78 -6.07 16.39
N PHE A 59 2.06 -5.89 16.07
CA PHE A 59 3.07 -5.24 16.91
C PHE A 59 3.13 -3.71 16.71
N MET A 60 2.27 -3.13 15.87
CA MET A 60 2.14 -1.69 15.66
C MET A 60 0.76 -1.21 16.07
N SER A 61 0.71 -0.08 16.75
CA SER A 61 -0.53 0.66 16.99
C SER A 61 -1.12 1.22 15.69
N ASN A 62 -2.42 1.55 15.70
CA ASN A 62 -3.09 2.16 14.55
C ASN A 62 -2.47 3.53 14.19
N GLU A 63 -1.97 4.27 15.18
CA GLU A 63 -1.30 5.56 14.96
C GLU A 63 0.04 5.38 14.23
N GLU A 64 0.85 4.40 14.63
CA GLU A 64 2.10 4.08 13.94
C GLU A 64 1.85 3.60 12.51
N LYS A 65 0.83 2.75 12.30
CA LYS A 65 0.41 2.32 10.96
C LYS A 65 0.03 3.53 10.11
N ARG A 66 -0.81 4.42 10.63
CA ARG A 66 -1.25 5.65 9.94
C ARG A 66 -0.05 6.54 9.57
N SER A 67 0.86 6.78 10.50
CA SER A 67 2.06 7.58 10.27
C SER A 67 2.93 6.99 9.15
N LYS A 68 3.16 5.68 9.16
CA LYS A 68 3.92 5.00 8.11
C LYS A 68 3.22 5.00 6.75
N LEU A 69 1.91 4.77 6.73
CA LEU A 69 1.15 4.63 5.48
C LEU A 69 0.74 5.97 4.84
N LYS A 70 0.73 7.06 5.61
CA LYS A 70 0.41 8.42 5.15
C LYS A 70 1.06 8.79 3.81
N PRO A 71 2.39 8.66 3.60
CA PRO A 71 3.01 8.99 2.32
C PRO A 71 2.49 8.16 1.15
N LEU A 72 2.13 6.89 1.36
CA LEU A 72 1.51 6.08 0.30
C LEU A 72 0.08 6.55 0.00
N LYS A 73 -0.72 6.85 1.04
CA LYS A 73 -2.06 7.43 0.86
C LYS A 73 -2.00 8.73 0.05
N GLU A 74 -1.11 9.65 0.39
CA GLU A 74 -0.99 10.93 -0.32
C GLU A 74 -0.64 10.77 -1.81
N ILE A 75 0.16 9.76 -2.16
CA ILE A 75 0.56 9.48 -3.54
C ILE A 75 -0.60 8.89 -4.35
N PHE A 76 -1.31 7.92 -3.79
CA PHE A 76 -2.38 7.22 -4.50
C PHE A 76 -3.76 7.91 -4.38
N ASN A 77 -3.93 8.83 -3.42
CA ASN A 77 -5.12 9.68 -3.30
C ASN A 77 -5.11 10.85 -4.29
N LYS A 78 -3.94 11.25 -4.83
CA LYS A 78 -3.82 12.27 -5.89
C LYS A 78 -4.00 11.71 -7.30
N GLY A 79 -4.47 10.47 -7.44
CA GLY A 79 -4.66 9.76 -8.70
C GLY A 79 -5.93 10.13 -9.47
N ASP A 80 -6.26 11.42 -9.60
CA ASP A 80 -7.27 11.96 -10.53
C ASP A 80 -6.92 13.41 -10.94
N ASN A 81 -5.66 13.63 -11.32
CA ASN A 81 -5.27 14.85 -12.04
C ASN A 81 -4.21 14.47 -13.09
N LYS A 82 -4.68 13.82 -14.16
CA LYS A 82 -3.95 13.78 -15.42
C LYS A 82 -4.92 13.83 -16.59
#